data_AF-A0A3M1CU29-F1
#
_entry.id   AF-A0A3M1CU29-F1
#
_cell.length_a   1.000
_cell.length_b   1.000
_cell.length_c   1.000
_cell.angle_alpha   90.00
_cell.angle_beta   90.00
_cell.angle_gamma   90.00
#
_symmetry.space_group_name_H-M   'P 1'
#
loop_
_entity.id
_entity.type
_entity.pdbx_description
1 polymer ?
#
loop_
_entity_poly.entity_id
_entity_poly.type
_entity_poly.pdbx_seq_one_letter_code
_entity_poly.pdbx_strand_id
1 'polypeptide(L)'
;MKAGAAPSNHPGAEPLLDVDWDGLCRRHVGVMLASARRCCSRYGLPGSEAEDLVQEAVLHSMPRPIRGHTEENALRYVLSAIRNRACDRARHSRHNRRVHLGPDQPDLQLDRLHLATRSVSRPLDLDTMREVRALSLARDRLALHVDRSRDVARAQVDALFALRAVGRSAAEHAAAVGATPAQVKKWAERGAYLVEGWLHARCHTRPLQSDWPPLRQRYWARGHAAALACRFVSDSEDPDAP
;
A
#
# COMPACT_ATOMS: atom_id res chain seq x y z
N MET A 1 10.93 32.67 41.75
CA MET A 1 12.02 32.45 40.78
C MET A 1 11.43 31.84 39.52
N LYS A 2 11.41 32.59 38.41
CA LYS A 2 10.91 32.13 37.11
C LYS A 2 12.05 31.42 36.38
N ALA A 3 11.89 30.14 36.06
CA ALA A 3 12.73 29.48 35.07
C ALA A 3 12.08 29.67 33.69
N GLY A 4 12.74 30.45 32.83
CA GLY A 4 12.35 30.63 31.44
C GLY A 4 12.59 29.34 30.66
N ALA A 5 11.56 28.87 29.97
CA ALA A 5 11.69 27.81 28.97
C ALA A 5 12.45 28.37 27.76
N ALA A 6 13.56 27.74 27.41
CA ALA A 6 14.29 28.03 26.18
C ALA A 6 13.43 27.65 24.96
N PRO A 7 13.39 28.47 23.90
CA PRO A 7 12.75 28.09 22.65
C PRO A 7 13.52 26.93 22.01
N SER A 8 12.84 25.80 21.80
CA SER A 8 13.38 24.68 21.04
C SER A 8 13.48 25.07 19.56
N ASN A 9 14.65 25.55 19.14
CA ASN A 9 15.04 25.67 17.74
C ASN A 9 15.20 24.25 17.16
N HIS A 10 14.11 23.67 16.65
CA HIS A 10 14.26 22.67 15.61
C HIS A 10 14.69 23.41 14.34
N PRO A 11 15.91 23.18 13.81
CA PRO A 11 16.30 23.74 12.53
C PRO A 11 15.29 23.24 11.50
N GLY A 12 14.67 24.20 10.80
CA GLY A 12 13.55 23.97 9.91
C GLY A 12 13.82 22.80 8.97
N ALA A 13 12.92 21.80 9.00
CA ALA A 13 12.81 20.87 7.90
C ALA A 13 12.57 21.72 6.64
N GLU A 14 13.58 21.78 5.77
CA GLU A 14 13.43 22.38 4.45
C GLU A 14 12.14 21.80 3.83
N PRO A 15 11.24 22.64 3.30
CA PRO A 15 9.98 22.16 2.75
C PRO A 15 10.28 21.04 1.74
N LEU A 16 9.66 19.88 1.94
CA LEU A 16 9.61 18.81 0.95
C LEU A 16 9.04 19.43 -0.32
N LEU A 17 9.92 19.74 -1.26
CA LEU A 17 9.53 20.47 -2.45
C LEU A 17 8.66 19.56 -3.29
N ASP A 18 7.57 20.16 -3.76
CA ASP A 18 6.49 19.54 -4.53
C ASP A 18 7.01 19.19 -5.93
N VAL A 19 7.85 18.17 -6.01
CA VAL A 19 8.20 17.56 -7.29
C VAL A 19 6.90 16.98 -7.82
N ASP A 20 6.46 17.47 -8.98
CA ASP A 20 5.38 16.84 -9.76
C ASP A 20 5.86 15.45 -10.22
N TRP A 21 5.77 14.48 -9.32
CA TRP A 21 6.24 13.12 -9.51
C TRP A 21 5.48 12.45 -10.65
N ASP A 22 4.19 12.73 -10.79
CA ASP A 22 3.36 12.21 -11.88
C ASP A 22 3.78 12.78 -13.23
N GLY A 23 4.07 14.07 -13.31
CA GLY A 23 4.62 14.69 -14.51
C GLY A 23 6.01 14.18 -14.86
N LEU A 24 6.90 14.07 -13.86
CA LEU A 24 8.25 13.55 -14.01
C LEU A 24 8.23 12.09 -14.51
N CYS A 25 7.38 11.25 -13.92
CA CYS A 25 7.20 9.87 -14.35
C CYS A 25 6.67 9.81 -15.78
N ARG A 26 5.63 10.57 -16.13
CA ARG A 26 5.10 10.61 -17.51
C ARG A 26 6.14 11.05 -18.53
N ARG A 27 6.94 12.09 -18.22
CA ARG A 27 7.96 12.61 -19.13
C ARG A 27 9.18 11.70 -19.27
N HIS A 28 9.55 10.97 -18.21
CA HIS A 28 10.83 10.26 -18.16
C HIS A 28 10.74 8.74 -17.98
N VAL A 29 9.55 8.13 -17.98
CA VAL A 29 9.38 6.68 -17.82
C VAL A 29 10.21 5.87 -18.82
N GLY A 30 10.30 6.32 -20.08
CA GLY A 30 11.12 5.66 -21.10
C GLY A 30 12.62 5.65 -20.75
N VAL A 31 13.14 6.76 -20.22
CA VAL A 31 14.53 6.88 -19.78
C VAL A 31 14.80 6.01 -18.56
N MET A 32 13.87 5.99 -17.61
CA MET A 32 13.96 5.15 -16.41
C MET A 32 13.96 3.67 -16.76
N LEU A 33 13.04 3.22 -17.62
CA LEU A 33 12.96 1.82 -18.07
C LEU A 33 14.19 1.41 -18.88
N ALA A 34 14.70 2.27 -19.77
CA ALA A 34 15.93 1.99 -20.51
C ALA A 34 17.15 1.87 -19.57
N SER A 35 17.20 2.67 -18.49
CA SER A 35 18.22 2.55 -17.45
C SER A 35 18.08 1.26 -16.64
N ALA A 36 16.86 0.92 -16.23
CA ALA A 36 16.56 -0.30 -15.47
C ALA A 36 16.90 -1.57 -16.26
N ARG A 37 16.51 -1.65 -17.54
CA ARG A 37 16.86 -2.78 -18.42
C ARG A 37 18.36 -2.94 -18.59
N ARG A 38 19.11 -1.84 -18.73
CA ARG A 38 20.58 -1.86 -18.75
C ARG A 38 21.17 -2.36 -17.44
N CYS A 39 20.59 -1.95 -16.30
CA CYS A 39 21.01 -2.45 -14.99
C CYS A 39 20.70 -3.95 -14.85
N CYS A 40 19.53 -4.43 -15.27
CA CYS A 40 19.19 -5.84 -15.25
C CYS A 40 20.19 -6.67 -16.05
N SER A 41 20.45 -6.28 -17.30
CA SER A 41 21.44 -6.94 -18.16
C SER A 41 22.83 -6.96 -17.52
N ARG A 42 23.29 -5.81 -17.00
CA ARG A 42 24.61 -5.69 -16.35
C ARG A 42 24.76 -6.58 -15.10
N TYR A 43 23.71 -6.72 -14.32
CA TYR A 43 23.74 -7.46 -13.06
C TYR A 43 23.24 -8.90 -13.18
N GLY A 44 22.86 -9.35 -14.38
CA GLY A 44 22.36 -10.70 -14.63
C GLY A 44 20.95 -10.95 -14.07
N LEU A 45 20.14 -9.89 -13.94
CA LEU A 45 18.74 -9.98 -13.55
C LEU A 45 17.85 -10.17 -14.79
N PRO A 46 16.69 -10.83 -14.67
CA PRO A 46 15.69 -10.89 -15.72
C PRO A 46 15.29 -9.49 -16.22
N GLY A 47 15.14 -9.35 -17.55
CA GLY A 47 14.68 -8.09 -18.14
C GLY A 47 13.26 -7.71 -17.73
N SER A 48 12.45 -8.68 -17.33
CA SER A 48 11.10 -8.48 -16.78
C SER A 48 11.10 -7.72 -15.45
N GLU A 49 12.22 -7.68 -14.71
CA GLU A 49 12.31 -6.93 -13.45
C GLU A 49 12.51 -5.42 -13.63
N ALA A 50 12.66 -4.94 -14.87
CA ALA A 50 12.97 -3.54 -15.13
C ALA A 50 11.84 -2.60 -14.68
N GLU A 51 10.58 -2.99 -14.85
CA GLU A 51 9.42 -2.20 -14.43
C GLU A 51 9.33 -2.11 -12.91
N ASP A 52 9.51 -3.24 -12.21
CA ASP A 52 9.54 -3.29 -10.74
C ASP A 52 10.64 -2.38 -10.17
N LEU A 53 11.84 -2.43 -10.76
CA LEU A 53 12.97 -1.60 -10.33
C LEU A 53 12.66 -0.10 -10.47
N VAL A 54 11.96 0.31 -11.53
CA VAL A 54 11.53 1.70 -11.72
C VAL A 54 10.49 2.08 -10.68
N GLN A 55 9.47 1.24 -10.49
CA GLN A 55 8.40 1.50 -9.53
C GLN A 55 8.95 1.64 -8.10
N GLU A 56 9.79 0.71 -7.65
CA GLU A 56 10.41 0.77 -6.32
C GLU A 56 11.34 1.98 -6.17
N ALA A 57 12.08 2.34 -7.23
CA ALA A 57 12.97 3.49 -7.21
C ALA A 57 12.22 4.81 -7.08
N VAL A 58 11.10 4.97 -7.79
CA VAL A 58 10.23 6.14 -7.70
C VAL A 58 9.60 6.23 -6.31
N LEU A 59 8.94 5.16 -5.85
CA LEU A 59 8.29 5.12 -4.52
C LEU A 59 9.25 5.45 -3.38
N HIS A 60 10.51 5.03 -3.51
CA HIS A 60 11.54 5.34 -2.52
C HIS A 60 12.05 6.77 -2.56
N SER A 61 11.96 7.40 -3.73
CA SER A 61 12.46 8.75 -3.95
C SER A 61 11.43 9.80 -3.54
N MET A 62 10.13 9.51 -3.66
CA MET A 62 9.02 10.41 -3.31
C MET A 62 9.09 11.03 -1.91
N PRO A 63 9.35 10.29 -0.82
CA PRO A 63 9.36 10.87 0.53
C PRO A 63 10.67 11.57 0.90
N ARG A 64 11.66 11.65 -0.01
CA ARG A 64 13.02 12.11 0.33
C ARG A 64 13.26 13.55 -0.12
N PRO A 65 13.89 14.39 0.73
CA PRO A 65 14.30 15.73 0.31
C PRO A 65 15.42 15.62 -0.75
N ILE A 66 15.18 16.21 -1.92
CA ILE A 66 16.14 16.21 -3.04
C ILE A 66 16.84 17.56 -3.10
N ARG A 67 18.16 17.56 -2.88
CA ARG A 67 18.97 18.77 -2.92
C ARG A 67 18.86 19.46 -4.28
N GLY A 68 18.59 20.76 -4.27
CA GLY A 68 18.57 21.59 -5.47
C GLY A 68 17.30 21.48 -6.31
N HIS A 69 16.25 20.80 -5.84
CA HIS A 69 14.84 20.94 -6.24
C HIS A 69 14.49 21.17 -7.73
N THR A 70 15.23 20.55 -8.64
CA THR A 70 14.89 20.54 -10.07
C THR A 70 14.44 19.15 -10.50
N GLU A 71 13.65 19.10 -11.56
CA GLU A 71 13.26 17.84 -12.22
C GLU A 71 14.48 17.00 -12.61
N GLU A 72 15.54 17.62 -13.11
CA GLU A 72 16.80 16.95 -13.44
C GLU A 72 17.48 16.32 -12.22
N ASN A 73 17.43 16.99 -11.06
CA ASN A 73 17.95 16.45 -9.81
C ASN A 73 17.13 15.26 -9.34
N ALA A 74 15.80 15.35 -9.43
CA ALA A 74 14.90 14.27 -9.08
C ALA A 74 15.07 13.05 -10.00
N LEU A 75 15.19 13.27 -11.31
CA LEU A 75 15.48 12.21 -12.27
C LEU A 75 16.84 11.53 -11.99
N ARG A 76 17.90 12.30 -11.76
CA ARG A 76 19.22 11.75 -11.39
C ARG A 76 19.16 10.92 -10.11
N TYR A 77 18.36 11.36 -9.13
CA TYR A 77 18.15 10.63 -7.89
C TYR A 77 17.46 9.29 -8.13
N VAL A 78 16.36 9.27 -8.91
CA VAL A 78 15.64 8.05 -9.29
C VAL A 78 16.54 7.08 -10.07
N LEU A 79 17.30 7.57 -11.05
CA LEU A 79 18.23 6.74 -11.83
C LEU A 79 19.32 6.10 -10.94
N SER A 80 19.81 6.83 -9.94
CA SER A 80 20.76 6.29 -8.96
C SER A 80 20.09 5.23 -8.08
N ALA A 81 18.85 5.46 -7.67
CA ALA A 81 18.06 4.51 -6.88
C ALA A 81 17.77 3.20 -7.64
N ILE A 82 17.48 3.26 -8.95
CA ILE A 82 17.33 2.09 -9.83
C ILE A 82 18.61 1.26 -9.82
N ARG A 83 19.77 1.89 -10.02
CA ARG A 83 21.06 1.21 -10.05
C ARG A 83 21.39 0.51 -8.73
N ASN A 84 21.16 1.19 -7.61
CA ASN A 84 21.44 0.64 -6.28
C ASN A 84 20.57 -0.60 -6.00
N ARG A 85 19.27 -0.50 -6.28
CA ARG A 85 18.34 -1.63 -6.14
C ARG A 85 18.71 -2.83 -6.99
N ALA A 86 19.07 -2.60 -8.26
CA ALA A 86 19.50 -3.68 -9.14
C ALA A 86 20.78 -4.36 -8.61
N CYS A 87 21.71 -3.59 -8.05
CA CYS A 87 22.91 -4.13 -7.43
C CYS A 87 22.58 -4.96 -6.17
N ASP A 88 21.69 -4.47 -5.31
CA ASP A 88 21.29 -5.17 -4.08
C ASP A 88 20.53 -6.46 -4.38
N ARG A 89 19.58 -6.44 -5.32
CA ARG A 89 18.89 -7.67 -5.79
C ARG A 89 19.87 -8.71 -6.32
N ALA A 90 20.85 -8.29 -7.11
CA ALA A 90 21.87 -9.21 -7.61
C ALA A 90 22.77 -9.78 -6.50
N ARG A 91 23.09 -8.99 -5.47
CA ARG A 91 23.81 -9.47 -4.28
C ARG A 91 22.98 -10.51 -3.52
N HIS A 92 21.69 -10.24 -3.28
CA HIS A 92 20.79 -11.18 -2.60
C HIS A 92 20.59 -12.47 -3.39
N SER A 93 20.42 -12.38 -4.71
CA SER A 93 20.30 -13.55 -5.59
C SER A 93 21.55 -14.44 -5.54
N ARG A 94 22.76 -13.85 -5.58
CA ARG A 94 24.02 -14.60 -5.46
C ARG A 94 24.22 -15.24 -4.08
N HIS A 95 23.75 -14.58 -3.01
CA HIS A 95 23.82 -15.11 -1.66
C HIS A 95 22.90 -16.33 -1.50
N ASN A 96 21.65 -16.23 -1.98
CA ASN A 96 20.69 -17.33 -1.91
C ASN A 96 21.10 -18.53 -2.78
N ARG A 97 21.77 -18.28 -3.91
CA ARG A 97 22.30 -19.36 -4.79
C ARG A 97 23.43 -20.17 -4.16
N ARG A 98 24.13 -19.63 -3.14
CA ARG A 98 25.22 -20.33 -2.43
C ARG A 98 24.74 -21.25 -1.29
N VAL A 99 23.48 -21.10 -0.85
CA VAL A 99 22.97 -21.82 0.33
C VAL A 99 22.35 -23.18 -0.04
N HIS A 100 22.09 -23.48 -1.32
CA HIS A 100 21.36 -24.68 -1.75
C HIS A 100 22.00 -25.40 -2.95
N LEU A 101 23.18 -26.00 -2.80
CA LEU A 101 23.67 -27.03 -3.73
C LEU A 101 24.52 -28.07 -2.98
N GLY A 102 23.87 -29.15 -2.51
CA GLY A 102 24.52 -30.45 -2.31
C GLY A 102 24.42 -31.28 -3.61
N PRO A 103 25.36 -32.20 -3.89
CA PRO A 103 25.59 -32.74 -5.24
C PRO A 103 24.55 -33.73 -5.78
N ASP A 104 23.60 -34.22 -4.98
CA ASP A 104 22.88 -35.45 -5.35
C ASP A 104 21.43 -35.31 -5.83
N GLN A 105 20.86 -34.10 -6.00
CA GLN A 105 19.50 -33.95 -6.55
C GLN A 105 19.30 -32.64 -7.33
N PRO A 106 19.77 -32.52 -8.60
CA PRO A 106 19.71 -31.24 -9.31
C PRO A 106 18.34 -30.93 -9.92
N ASP A 107 17.56 -31.91 -10.39
CA ASP A 107 16.48 -31.58 -11.35
C ASP A 107 15.06 -31.61 -10.77
N LEU A 108 14.79 -32.41 -9.73
CA LEU A 108 13.44 -32.51 -9.14
C LEU A 108 13.17 -31.50 -8.01
N GLN A 109 14.23 -30.88 -7.45
CA GLN A 109 14.09 -29.86 -6.42
C GLN A 109 14.06 -28.44 -6.97
N LEU A 110 14.65 -28.16 -8.15
CA LEU A 110 14.61 -26.81 -8.70
C LEU A 110 13.18 -26.41 -9.10
N ASP A 111 12.36 -27.34 -9.58
CA ASP A 111 10.95 -27.06 -9.87
C ASP A 111 10.10 -26.97 -8.60
N ARG A 112 10.40 -27.76 -7.56
CA ARG A 112 9.69 -27.66 -6.27
C ARG A 112 10.09 -26.44 -5.45
N LEU A 113 11.36 -26.02 -5.49
CA LEU A 113 11.83 -24.78 -4.89
C LEU A 113 11.46 -23.57 -5.74
N HIS A 114 11.47 -23.64 -7.07
CA HIS A 114 10.86 -22.59 -7.88
C HIS A 114 9.36 -22.54 -7.64
N LEU A 115 8.62 -23.62 -7.45
CA LEU A 115 7.20 -23.56 -7.10
C LEU A 115 6.98 -23.00 -5.67
N ALA A 116 7.90 -23.23 -4.73
CA ALA A 116 7.78 -22.76 -3.35
C ALA A 116 8.30 -21.33 -3.12
N THR A 117 9.30 -20.88 -3.88
CA THR A 117 9.88 -19.52 -3.80
C THR A 117 9.47 -18.61 -4.96
N ARG A 118 8.91 -19.15 -6.05
CA ARG A 118 7.96 -18.43 -6.90
C ARG A 118 6.56 -18.50 -6.29
N SER A 119 6.39 -17.86 -5.14
CA SER A 119 5.35 -16.83 -5.15
C SER A 119 5.92 -15.63 -5.92
N VAL A 120 6.22 -15.87 -7.22
CA VAL A 120 6.17 -14.84 -8.25
C VAL A 120 4.86 -14.18 -7.96
N SER A 121 4.91 -12.93 -7.49
CA SER A 121 3.72 -12.11 -7.44
C SER A 121 3.20 -12.17 -8.86
N ARG A 122 2.22 -13.05 -9.09
CA ARG A 122 1.39 -12.94 -10.28
C ARG A 122 1.04 -11.47 -10.33
N PRO A 123 1.16 -10.79 -11.49
CA PRO A 123 0.60 -9.45 -11.60
C PRO A 123 -0.77 -9.53 -10.94
N LEU A 124 -0.96 -8.77 -9.86
CA LEU A 124 -2.19 -8.83 -9.08
C LEU A 124 -3.30 -8.77 -10.12
N ASP A 125 -4.15 -9.80 -10.17
CA ASP A 125 -5.19 -9.79 -11.17
C ASP A 125 -6.00 -8.50 -11.00
N LEU A 126 -6.61 -8.03 -12.08
CA LEU A 126 -7.32 -6.75 -12.08
C LEU A 126 -8.32 -6.66 -10.93
N ASP A 127 -8.89 -7.78 -10.52
CA ASP A 127 -9.83 -7.88 -9.41
C ASP A 127 -9.14 -7.69 -8.05
N THR A 128 -7.97 -8.29 -7.83
CA THR A 128 -7.16 -8.06 -6.63
C THR A 128 -6.68 -6.61 -6.54
N MET A 129 -6.27 -5.99 -7.65
CA MET A 129 -5.92 -4.57 -7.65
C MET A 129 -7.13 -3.67 -7.34
N ARG A 130 -8.31 -4.01 -7.88
CA ARG A 130 -9.56 -3.31 -7.56
C ARG A 130 -9.91 -3.45 -6.09
N GLU A 131 -9.79 -4.65 -5.52
CA GLU A 131 -10.02 -4.88 -4.10
C GLU A 131 -9.06 -4.09 -3.22
N VAL A 132 -7.76 -4.09 -3.53
CA VAL A 132 -6.75 -3.31 -2.79
C VAL A 132 -7.07 -1.82 -2.86
N ARG A 133 -7.43 -1.29 -4.04
CA ARG A 133 -7.85 0.11 -4.19
C ARG A 133 -9.12 0.39 -3.38
N ALA A 134 -10.10 -0.50 -3.41
CA ALA A 134 -11.34 -0.34 -2.66
C ALA A 134 -11.12 -0.41 -1.14
N LEU A 135 -10.19 -1.25 -0.66
CA LEU A 135 -9.76 -1.31 0.74
C LEU A 135 -9.10 -0.01 1.19
N SER A 136 -8.18 0.53 0.39
CA SER A 136 -7.54 1.82 0.67
C SER A 136 -8.57 2.95 0.75
N LEU A 137 -9.51 3.00 -0.20
CA LEU A 137 -10.62 3.96 -0.16
C LEU A 137 -11.55 3.75 1.04
N ALA A 138 -11.79 2.51 1.45
CA ALA A 138 -12.62 2.22 2.62
C ALA A 138 -12.01 2.82 3.89
N ARG A 139 -10.67 2.71 4.04
CA ARG A 139 -9.97 3.30 5.18
C ARG A 139 -10.19 4.81 5.29
N ASP A 140 -10.13 5.51 4.17
CA ASP A 140 -10.13 6.97 4.16
C ASP A 140 -11.54 7.57 4.09
N ARG A 141 -12.44 6.92 3.35
CA ARG A 141 -13.74 7.48 2.97
C ARG A 141 -14.93 6.80 3.63
N LEU A 142 -14.86 5.52 4.00
CA LEU A 142 -16.05 4.78 4.46
C LEU A 142 -16.76 5.49 5.61
N ALA A 143 -16.02 5.87 6.65
CA ALA A 143 -16.59 6.51 7.83
C ALA A 143 -17.27 7.86 7.52
N LEU A 144 -16.85 8.56 6.46
CA LEU A 144 -17.44 9.83 6.04
C LEU A 144 -18.85 9.67 5.48
N HIS A 145 -19.12 8.51 4.87
CA HIS A 145 -20.34 8.22 4.14
C HIS A 145 -21.26 7.23 4.85
N VAL A 146 -20.90 6.79 6.07
CA VAL A 146 -21.81 6.01 6.91
C VAL A 146 -22.78 6.96 7.61
N ASP A 147 -24.07 6.79 7.32
CA ASP A 147 -25.14 7.56 7.95
C ASP A 147 -25.15 7.36 9.47
N ARG A 148 -25.08 8.50 10.17
CA ARG A 148 -25.08 8.65 11.64
C ARG A 148 -23.96 7.84 12.32
N SER A 149 -23.32 8.41 13.34
CA SER A 149 -22.21 7.76 14.07
C SER A 149 -20.89 7.64 13.26
N ARG A 150 -20.51 8.69 12.53
CA ARG A 150 -19.22 8.78 11.80
C ARG A 150 -18.01 8.40 12.67
N ASP A 151 -17.93 8.92 13.90
CA ASP A 151 -16.80 8.64 14.80
C ASP A 151 -16.73 7.16 15.21
N VAL A 152 -17.90 6.54 15.41
CA VAL A 152 -17.99 5.11 15.72
C VAL A 152 -17.58 4.27 14.51
N ALA A 153 -18.01 4.64 13.30
CA ALA A 153 -17.61 3.97 12.07
C ALA A 153 -16.10 4.11 11.83
N ARG A 154 -15.53 5.29 12.09
CA ARG A 154 -14.08 5.53 12.03
C ARG A 154 -13.32 4.63 13.00
N ALA A 155 -13.72 4.59 14.27
CA ALA A 155 -13.11 3.71 15.26
C ALA A 155 -13.20 2.21 14.89
N GLN A 156 -14.30 1.79 14.25
CA GLN A 156 -14.49 0.42 13.75
C GLN A 156 -13.53 0.08 12.60
N VAL A 157 -13.43 0.97 11.61
CA VAL A 157 -12.54 0.80 10.46
C VAL A 157 -11.07 0.87 10.91
N ASP A 158 -10.71 1.85 11.74
CA ASP A 158 -9.35 1.99 12.26
C ASP A 158 -8.92 0.77 13.07
N ALA A 159 -9.80 0.24 13.93
CA ALA A 159 -9.52 -0.99 14.67
C ALA A 159 -9.32 -2.19 13.75
N LEU A 160 -10.10 -2.32 12.66
CA LEU A 160 -9.90 -3.37 11.67
C LEU A 160 -8.50 -3.29 11.04
N PHE A 161 -8.12 -2.13 10.51
CA PHE A 161 -6.84 -1.96 9.84
C PHE A 161 -5.66 -2.08 10.81
N ALA A 162 -5.79 -1.56 12.03
CA ALA A 162 -4.75 -1.70 13.06
C ALA A 162 -4.46 -3.18 13.38
N LEU A 163 -5.51 -4.00 13.54
CA LEU A 163 -5.34 -5.41 13.89
C LEU A 163 -4.96 -6.29 12.68
N ARG A 164 -5.54 -6.04 11.50
CA ARG A 164 -5.41 -6.93 10.34
C ARG A 164 -4.34 -6.53 9.35
N ALA A 165 -4.14 -5.24 9.11
CA ALA A 165 -3.17 -4.74 8.14
C ALA A 165 -1.85 -4.34 8.80
N VAL A 166 -1.90 -3.68 9.96
CA VAL A 166 -0.70 -3.24 10.69
C VAL A 166 -0.17 -4.33 11.62
N GLY A 167 -1.03 -5.27 12.06
CA GLY A 167 -0.65 -6.35 12.98
C GLY A 167 -0.50 -5.92 14.44
N ARG A 168 -1.08 -4.78 14.85
CA ARG A 168 -1.10 -4.37 16.25
C ARG A 168 -1.97 -5.30 17.09
N SER A 169 -1.55 -5.56 18.32
CA SER A 169 -2.40 -6.28 19.25
C SER A 169 -3.62 -5.45 19.67
N ALA A 170 -4.71 -6.12 20.08
CA ALA A 170 -5.89 -5.42 20.60
C ALA A 170 -5.58 -4.58 21.85
N ALA A 171 -4.59 -4.99 22.65
CA ALA A 171 -4.15 -4.28 23.84
C ALA A 171 -3.40 -2.98 23.49
N GLU A 172 -2.46 -3.05 22.54
CA GLU A 172 -1.74 -1.86 22.06
C GLU A 172 -2.69 -0.81 21.46
N HIS A 173 -3.62 -1.26 20.61
CA HIS A 173 -4.57 -0.33 20.01
C HIS A 173 -5.55 0.25 21.04
N ALA A 174 -6.01 -0.56 22.00
CA ALA A 174 -6.85 -0.13 23.10
C ALA A 174 -6.18 0.97 23.95
N ALA A 175 -4.89 0.82 24.26
CA ALA A 175 -4.12 1.83 24.98
C ALA A 175 -4.01 3.14 24.18
N ALA A 176 -3.83 3.07 22.87
CA ALA A 176 -3.70 4.25 22.01
C ALA A 176 -5.00 5.07 21.87
N VAL A 177 -6.16 4.43 21.97
CA VAL A 177 -7.47 5.07 21.73
C VAL A 177 -8.33 5.21 22.99
N GLY A 178 -7.81 4.87 24.17
CA GLY A 178 -8.54 4.98 25.44
C GLY A 178 -9.75 4.04 25.53
N ALA A 179 -9.63 2.81 25.02
CA ALA A 179 -10.70 1.81 25.04
C ALA A 179 -10.28 0.51 25.73
N THR A 180 -11.21 -0.44 25.91
CA THR A 180 -10.86 -1.79 26.38
C THR A 180 -10.47 -2.71 25.21
N PRO A 181 -9.60 -3.71 25.40
CA PRO A 181 -9.27 -4.67 24.35
C PRO A 181 -10.48 -5.43 23.80
N ALA A 182 -11.47 -5.72 24.65
CA ALA A 182 -12.72 -6.35 24.23
C ALA A 182 -13.55 -5.45 23.31
N GLN A 183 -13.57 -4.15 23.58
CA GLN A 183 -14.23 -3.17 22.73
C GLN A 183 -13.53 -3.02 21.38
N VAL A 184 -12.20 -3.00 21.35
CA VAL A 184 -11.41 -2.98 20.10
C VAL A 184 -11.69 -4.20 19.24
N LYS A 185 -11.78 -5.41 19.84
CA LYS A 185 -12.15 -6.62 19.09
C LYS A 185 -13.54 -6.50 18.45
N LYS A 186 -14.53 -6.01 19.21
CA LYS A 186 -15.89 -5.74 18.68
C LYS A 186 -15.88 -4.67 17.59
N TRP A 187 -15.03 -3.66 17.71
CA TRP A 187 -14.86 -2.63 16.69
C TRP A 187 -14.28 -3.20 15.40
N ALA A 188 -13.21 -3.97 15.49
CA ALA A 188 -12.60 -4.61 14.33
C ALA A 188 -13.54 -5.57 13.61
N GLU A 189 -14.34 -6.36 14.36
CA GLU A 189 -15.36 -7.24 13.79
C GLU A 189 -16.44 -6.46 13.02
N ARG A 190 -16.99 -5.40 13.63
CA ARG A 190 -17.99 -4.55 12.96
C ARG A 190 -17.40 -3.78 11.78
N GLY A 191 -16.15 -3.35 11.91
CA GLY A 191 -15.37 -2.73 10.83
C GLY A 191 -15.21 -3.68 9.65
N ALA A 192 -14.95 -4.97 9.90
CA ALA A 192 -14.88 -5.98 8.85
C ALA A 192 -16.19 -6.05 8.06
N TYR A 193 -17.34 -6.10 8.74
CA TYR A 193 -18.65 -6.15 8.07
C TYR A 193 -18.95 -4.90 7.24
N LEU A 194 -18.59 -3.71 7.74
CA LEU A 194 -18.70 -2.46 6.98
C LEU A 194 -17.84 -2.52 5.71
N VAL A 195 -16.59 -2.96 5.84
CA VAL A 195 -15.67 -3.07 4.70
C VAL A 195 -16.14 -4.14 3.71
N GLU A 196 -16.70 -5.26 4.15
CA GLU A 196 -17.28 -6.27 3.25
C GLU A 196 -18.39 -5.69 2.38
N GLY A 197 -19.32 -4.92 2.95
CA GLY A 197 -20.37 -4.25 2.18
C GLY A 197 -19.81 -3.22 1.20
N TRP A 198 -18.77 -2.48 1.62
CA TRP A 198 -18.08 -1.51 0.77
C TRP A 198 -17.38 -2.17 -0.43
N LEU A 199 -16.68 -3.28 -0.18
CA LEU A 199 -16.02 -4.06 -1.23
C LEU A 199 -17.03 -4.64 -2.22
N HIS A 200 -18.18 -5.12 -1.74
CA HIS A 200 -19.22 -5.63 -2.64
C HIS A 200 -19.75 -4.55 -3.58
N ALA A 201 -20.02 -3.35 -3.08
CA ALA A 201 -20.50 -2.25 -3.93
C ALA A 201 -19.47 -1.84 -5.01
N ARG A 202 -18.16 -2.01 -4.76
CA ARG A 202 -17.08 -1.51 -5.62
C ARG A 202 -16.47 -2.58 -6.52
N CYS A 203 -16.46 -3.82 -6.08
CA CYS A 203 -15.77 -4.93 -6.73
C CYS A 203 -16.69 -6.13 -6.99
N HIS A 204 -17.95 -6.09 -6.54
CA HIS A 204 -18.89 -7.22 -6.55
C HIS A 204 -18.40 -8.45 -5.78
N THR A 205 -17.35 -8.31 -4.98
CA THR A 205 -16.82 -9.37 -4.14
C THR A 205 -17.50 -9.32 -2.77
N ARG A 206 -17.79 -10.46 -2.14
CA ARG A 206 -18.51 -10.56 -0.85
C ARG A 206 -20.02 -10.20 -0.88
N PRO A 207 -20.83 -10.91 -1.69
CA PRO A 207 -22.27 -10.72 -1.68
C PRO A 207 -22.87 -10.98 -0.29
N LEU A 208 -23.96 -10.30 0.02
CA LEU A 208 -24.74 -10.55 1.23
C LEU A 208 -25.21 -12.01 1.25
N GLN A 209 -24.99 -12.70 2.37
CA GLN A 209 -25.50 -14.07 2.56
C GLN A 209 -26.75 -14.03 3.45
N SER A 210 -27.79 -14.76 3.04
CA SER A 210 -29.11 -14.75 3.68
C SER A 210 -29.12 -15.36 5.09
N ASP A 211 -28.19 -16.26 5.36
CA ASP A 211 -28.01 -16.97 6.63
C ASP A 211 -27.18 -16.18 7.67
N TRP A 212 -26.67 -14.99 7.31
CA TRP A 212 -25.89 -14.19 8.24
C TRP A 212 -26.71 -13.67 9.42
N PRO A 213 -26.11 -13.53 10.61
CA PRO A 213 -26.77 -12.89 11.74
C PRO A 213 -27.26 -11.47 11.39
N PRO A 214 -28.43 -11.02 11.90
CA PRO A 214 -29.00 -9.71 11.59
C PRO A 214 -28.05 -8.53 11.83
N LEU A 215 -27.19 -8.64 12.85
CA LEU A 215 -26.18 -7.64 13.15
C LEU A 215 -25.18 -7.46 11.99
N ARG A 216 -24.68 -8.58 11.44
CA ARG A 216 -23.73 -8.57 10.33
C ARG A 216 -24.38 -8.02 9.07
N GLN A 217 -25.58 -8.49 8.75
CA GLN A 217 -26.35 -7.99 7.60
C GLN A 217 -26.54 -6.46 7.68
N ARG A 218 -26.88 -5.93 8.87
CA ARG A 218 -27.03 -4.49 9.07
C ARG A 218 -25.73 -3.71 8.83
N TYR A 219 -24.60 -4.17 9.35
CA TYR A 219 -23.32 -3.48 9.13
C TYR A 219 -22.86 -3.59 7.67
N TRP A 220 -23.04 -4.75 7.05
CA TRP A 220 -22.79 -4.93 5.62
C TRP A 220 -23.62 -3.95 4.79
N ALA A 221 -24.93 -3.86 5.03
CA ALA A 221 -25.81 -2.96 4.29
C ALA A 221 -25.42 -1.49 4.46
N ARG A 222 -24.96 -1.08 5.65
CA ARG A 222 -24.43 0.27 5.89
C ARG A 222 -23.15 0.54 5.12
N GLY A 223 -22.23 -0.43 5.08
CA GLY A 223 -21.00 -0.32 4.29
C GLY A 223 -21.27 -0.21 2.79
N HIS A 224 -22.21 -1.02 2.29
CA HIS A 224 -22.68 -0.98 0.91
C HIS A 224 -23.31 0.37 0.55
N ALA A 225 -24.23 0.87 1.39
CA ALA A 225 -24.85 2.18 1.20
C ALA A 225 -23.82 3.32 1.21
N ALA A 226 -22.85 3.29 2.13
CA ALA A 226 -21.77 4.28 2.19
C ALA A 226 -20.90 4.29 0.92
N ALA A 227 -20.61 3.12 0.35
CA ALA A 227 -19.85 3.02 -0.90
C ALA A 227 -20.60 3.61 -2.09
N LEU A 228 -21.92 3.40 -2.16
CA LEU A 228 -22.80 4.00 -3.17
C LEU A 228 -22.88 5.52 -2.99
N ALA A 229 -23.06 6.01 -1.77
CA ALA A 229 -23.09 7.45 -1.47
C ALA A 229 -21.76 8.15 -1.82
N CYS A 230 -20.63 7.47 -1.61
CA CYS A 230 -19.31 7.97 -1.99
C CYS A 230 -19.13 8.09 -3.52
N ARG A 231 -19.85 7.29 -4.33
CA ARG A 231 -19.77 7.34 -5.81
C ARG A 231 -20.30 8.66 -6.36
N PHE A 232 -21.40 9.17 -5.80
CA PHE A 232 -22.02 10.43 -6.21
C PHE A 232 -21.16 11.68 -5.98
N VAL A 233 -20.12 11.60 -5.14
CA VAL A 233 -19.18 12.71 -4.91
C VAL A 233 -17.96 12.63 -5.85
N SER A 234 -17.64 11.45 -6.37
CA SER A 234 -16.49 11.23 -7.25
C SER A 234 -16.82 11.51 -8.73
N ASP A 235 -18.05 11.26 -9.17
CA ASP A 235 -18.48 11.51 -10.55
C ASP A 235 -18.66 13.01 -10.84
N SER A 236 -18.70 13.86 -9.80
CA SER A 236 -18.70 15.33 -9.94
C SER A 236 -17.29 15.97 -9.98
N GLU A 237 -16.24 15.17 -9.80
CA GLU A 237 -14.84 15.63 -9.80
C GLU A 237 -14.05 15.11 -11.01
N ASP A 238 -14.71 14.46 -11.97
CA ASP A 238 -14.10 14.01 -13.23
C ASP A 238 -14.30 15.09 -14.31
N PRO A 239 -13.29 15.89 -14.68
CA PRO A 239 -13.42 16.94 -15.70
C PRO A 239 -13.64 16.36 -17.12
N ASP A 240 -13.52 15.04 -17.28
CA ASP A 240 -13.67 14.33 -18.55
C ASP A 240 -14.90 13.38 -18.58
N ALA A 241 -15.83 13.47 -17.62
CA ALA A 241 -17.14 12.82 -17.78
C ALA A 241 -17.92 13.50 -18.93
N PRO A 242 -18.53 12.73 -19.85
CA PRO A 242 -19.16 13.26 -21.06
C PRO A 242 -20.30 14.26 -20.80
#